data_AF-D3AIN8-F1
#
_entry.id   AF-D3AIN8-F1
#
_cell.length_a   1.000
_cell.length_b   1.000
_cell.length_c   1.000
_cell.angle_alpha   90.00
_cell.angle_beta   90.00
_cell.angle_gamma   90.00
#
_symmetry.space_group_name_H-M   'P 1'
#
loop_
_entity.id
_entity.type
_entity.pdbx_description
1 polymer ?
#
loop_
_entity_poly.entity_id
_entity_poly.type
_entity_poly.pdbx_seq_one_letter_code
_entity_poly.pdbx_strand_id
1 'polypeptide(L)'
;MSSASYWERRKAREMFHYMEKAEDTADEIAKLYLKSSGYLSAELDKIFERYKRKHHLTDAEAYRLLNSLHDKTSIDELKEALRTGDGAQKDILAELESPAYCARLERLEQLQNQLDATMKNVYRQEKKINT
;
A
#
# COMPACT_ATOMS: atom_id res chain seq x y z
N MET A 1 1.89 -19.22 55.20
CA MET A 1 1.31 -18.96 53.86
C MET A 1 1.14 -20.29 53.16
N SER A 2 -0.08 -20.64 52.70
CA SER A 2 -0.30 -21.91 52.01
C SER A 2 0.36 -21.88 50.63
N SER A 3 0.86 -23.03 50.17
CA SER A 3 1.43 -23.22 48.83
C SER A 3 0.48 -22.71 47.73
N ALA A 4 -0.84 -22.92 47.89
CA ALA A 4 -1.86 -22.45 46.95
C ALA A 4 -1.89 -20.92 46.78
N SER A 5 -1.88 -20.14 47.86
CA SER A 5 -1.88 -18.67 47.81
C SER A 5 -0.59 -18.08 47.22
N TYR A 6 0.52 -18.82 47.30
CA TYR A 6 1.76 -18.45 46.63
C TYR A 6 1.66 -18.67 45.12
N TRP A 7 1.15 -19.84 44.69
CA TRP A 7 0.99 -20.15 43.26
C TRP A 7 -0.04 -19.25 42.57
N GLU A 8 -1.14 -18.88 43.24
CA GLU A 8 -2.11 -17.92 42.71
C GLU A 8 -1.48 -16.54 42.46
N ARG A 9 -0.74 -16.00 43.45
CA ARG A 9 -0.04 -14.72 43.28
C ARG A 9 1.02 -14.78 42.20
N ARG A 10 1.72 -15.91 42.07
CA ARG A 10 2.71 -16.12 41.01
C ARG A 10 2.05 -16.11 39.64
N LYS A 11 0.96 -16.85 39.45
CA LYS A 11 0.19 -16.86 38.19
C LYS A 11 -0.32 -15.48 37.82
N ALA A 12 -0.86 -14.71 38.78
CA ALA A 12 -1.34 -13.36 38.52
C ALA A 12 -0.20 -12.41 38.07
N ARG A 13 0.96 -12.48 38.72
CA ARG A 13 2.14 -11.69 38.35
C ARG A 13 2.69 -12.09 36.98
N GLU A 14 2.70 -13.38 36.68
CA GLU A 14 3.14 -13.91 35.40
C GLU A 14 2.20 -13.48 34.27
N MET A 15 0.88 -13.54 34.48
CA MET A 15 -0.12 -13.00 33.56
C MET A 15 0.06 -11.50 33.31
N PHE A 16 0.32 -10.70 34.35
CA PHE A 16 0.58 -9.26 34.18
C PHE A 16 1.80 -9.00 33.27
N HIS A 17 2.91 -9.70 33.49
CA HIS A 17 4.09 -9.55 32.64
C HIS A 17 3.89 -10.02 31.20
N TYR A 18 3.05 -11.05 30.99
CA TYR A 18 2.69 -11.47 29.63
C TYR A 18 1.83 -10.41 28.93
N MET A 19 0.89 -9.80 29.64
CA MET A 19 0.05 -8.72 29.10
C MET A 19 0.88 -7.48 28.76
N GLU A 20 1.77 -7.05 29.66
CA GLU A 20 2.68 -5.91 29.44
C GLU A 20 3.53 -6.10 28.16
N LYS A 21 4.15 -7.27 27.98
CA LYS A 21 4.91 -7.57 26.77
C LYS A 21 4.05 -7.62 25.51
N ALA A 22 2.82 -8.13 25.61
CA ALA A 22 1.89 -8.18 24.50
C ALA A 22 1.46 -6.77 24.08
N GLU A 23 1.20 -5.88 25.04
CA GLU A 23 0.87 -4.48 24.81
C GLU A 23 2.03 -3.74 24.12
N ASP A 24 3.25 -3.88 24.64
CA ASP A 24 4.47 -3.31 24.02
C ASP A 24 4.62 -3.76 22.56
N THR A 25 4.41 -5.06 22.31
CA THR A 25 4.49 -5.65 20.97
C THR A 25 3.40 -5.11 20.05
N ALA A 26 2.16 -4.99 20.54
CA ALA A 26 1.05 -4.42 19.78
C ALA A 26 1.30 -2.96 19.40
N ASP A 27 1.91 -2.20 20.30
CA ASP A 27 2.34 -0.81 20.09
C ASP A 27 3.41 -0.69 19.00
N GLU A 28 4.39 -1.59 19.00
CA GLU A 28 5.42 -1.68 17.95
C GLU A 28 4.79 -2.01 16.59
N ILE A 29 3.86 -2.95 16.54
CA ILE A 29 3.12 -3.31 15.32
C ILE A 29 2.32 -2.11 14.79
N ALA A 30 1.63 -1.37 15.68
CA ALA A 30 0.87 -0.17 15.30
C ALA A 30 1.77 0.93 14.74
N LYS A 31 2.93 1.17 15.36
CA LYS A 31 3.94 2.13 14.86
C LYS A 31 4.49 1.70 13.50
N LEU A 32 4.76 0.41 13.31
CA LEU A 32 5.23 -0.14 12.03
C LEU A 32 4.18 0.01 10.93
N TYR A 33 2.91 -0.28 11.25
CA TYR A 33 1.79 -0.08 10.34
C TYR A 33 1.71 1.37 9.86
N LEU A 34 1.71 2.33 10.78
CA LEU A 34 1.61 3.76 10.45
C LEU A 34 2.76 4.22 9.55
N LYS A 35 4.00 3.82 9.88
CA LYS A 35 5.18 4.13 9.06
C LYS A 35 5.09 3.51 7.68
N SER A 36 4.67 2.24 7.59
CA SER A 36 4.59 1.52 6.32
C SER A 36 3.51 2.09 5.41
N SER A 37 2.34 2.42 5.96
CA SER A 37 1.26 3.04 5.21
C SER A 37 1.64 4.45 4.73
N GLY A 38 2.24 5.27 5.60
CA GLY A 38 2.75 6.59 5.20
C GLY A 38 3.80 6.51 4.09
N TYR A 39 4.69 5.52 4.16
CA TYR A 39 5.68 5.28 3.10
C TYR A 39 5.03 4.88 1.76
N LEU A 40 4.05 3.97 1.78
CA LEU A 40 3.34 3.54 0.57
C LEU A 40 2.58 4.70 -0.09
N SER A 41 1.87 5.52 0.70
CA SER A 41 1.20 6.72 0.19
C SER A 41 2.17 7.71 -0.44
N ALA A 42 3.31 7.97 0.22
CA ALA A 42 4.32 8.88 -0.33
C ALA A 42 4.94 8.35 -1.64
N GLU A 43 5.15 7.04 -1.76
CA GLU A 43 5.67 6.45 -3.00
C GLU A 43 4.61 6.44 -4.12
N LEU A 44 3.33 6.22 -3.78
CA LEU A 44 2.20 6.39 -4.72
C LEU A 44 2.19 7.81 -5.30
N ASP A 45 2.17 8.83 -4.43
CA ASP A 45 2.16 10.24 -4.83
C ASP A 45 3.35 10.58 -5.73
N LYS A 46 4.54 10.09 -5.36
CA LYS A 46 5.77 10.33 -6.11
C LYS A 46 5.75 9.69 -7.50
N ILE A 47 5.19 8.49 -7.65
CA ILE A 47 5.04 7.83 -8.96
C ILE A 47 4.03 8.60 -9.82
N PHE A 48 2.90 9.00 -9.24
CA PHE A 48 1.87 9.80 -9.92
C PHE A 48 2.40 11.16 -10.38
N GLU A 49 3.09 11.89 -9.50
CA GLU A 49 3.70 13.18 -9.82
C GLU A 49 4.81 13.06 -10.87
N ARG A 50 5.56 11.95 -10.87
CA ARG A 50 6.56 11.68 -11.90
C ARG A 50 5.90 11.49 -13.27
N TYR A 51 4.79 10.75 -13.33
CA TYR A 51 4.05 10.55 -14.56
C TYR A 51 3.53 11.88 -15.12
N LYS A 52 2.86 12.68 -14.28
CA LYS A 52 2.40 14.02 -14.64
C LYS A 52 3.52 14.90 -15.17
N ARG A 53 4.63 15.01 -14.42
CA ARG A 53 5.75 15.89 -14.79
C ARG A 53 6.42 15.45 -16.09
N LYS A 54 6.56 14.15 -16.31
CA LYS A 54 7.18 13.60 -17.52
C LYS A 54 6.37 13.93 -18.78
N HIS A 55 5.05 13.91 -18.67
CA HIS A 55 4.14 14.11 -19.80
C HIS A 55 3.45 15.49 -19.80
N HIS A 56 3.79 16.37 -18.87
CA HIS A 56 3.18 17.70 -18.70
C HIS A 56 1.64 17.67 -18.56
N LEU A 57 1.13 16.66 -17.87
CA LEU A 57 -0.31 16.41 -17.72
C LEU A 57 -0.88 17.20 -16.53
N THR A 58 -2.13 17.63 -16.67
CA THR A 58 -2.97 18.00 -15.53
C THR A 58 -3.40 16.74 -14.74
N ASP A 59 -3.92 16.93 -13.53
CA ASP A 59 -4.42 15.81 -12.70
C ASP A 59 -5.49 15.02 -13.44
N ALA A 60 -6.47 15.72 -14.04
CA ALA A 60 -7.58 15.09 -14.76
C ALA A 60 -7.11 14.28 -15.97
N GLU A 61 -6.11 14.77 -16.71
CA GLU A 61 -5.55 14.05 -17.87
C GLU A 61 -4.75 12.83 -17.44
N ALA A 62 -3.95 12.94 -16.37
CA ALA A 62 -3.21 11.81 -15.82
C ALA A 62 -4.16 10.72 -15.31
N TYR A 63 -5.22 11.09 -14.60
CA TYR A 63 -6.25 10.16 -14.16
C TYR A 63 -6.97 9.50 -15.33
N ARG A 64 -7.32 10.25 -16.37
CA ARG A 64 -7.98 9.68 -17.56
C ARG A 64 -7.09 8.64 -18.24
N LEU A 65 -5.82 8.97 -18.45
CA LEU A 65 -4.86 8.09 -19.12
C LEU A 65 -4.53 6.84 -18.30
N LEU A 66 -4.38 6.96 -16.98
CA LEU A 66 -4.09 5.82 -16.10
C LEU A 66 -5.28 4.85 -15.99
N ASN A 67 -6.51 5.35 -16.11
CA ASN A 67 -7.73 4.56 -16.06
C ASN A 67 -8.19 4.04 -17.43
N SER A 68 -7.66 4.56 -18.54
CA SER A 68 -7.97 4.05 -19.88
C SER A 68 -7.22 2.74 -20.14
N LEU A 69 -7.91 1.61 -19.92
CA LEU A 69 -7.45 0.28 -20.28
C LEU A 69 -7.14 0.22 -21.78
N HIS A 70 -5.89 -0.07 -22.14
CA HIS A 70 -5.46 -0.22 -23.53
C HIS A 70 -5.26 -1.68 -23.92
N ASP A 71 -5.98 -2.11 -24.95
CA ASP A 71 -5.77 -3.39 -25.60
C ASP A 71 -4.46 -3.41 -26.40
N LYS A 72 -3.89 -4.60 -26.58
CA LYS A 72 -2.58 -4.81 -27.24
C LYS A 72 -2.55 -4.26 -28.67
N THR A 73 -3.68 -4.28 -29.38
CA THR A 73 -3.84 -3.76 -30.74
C THR A 73 -3.65 -2.23 -30.78
N SER A 74 -4.21 -1.50 -29.82
CA SER A 74 -4.08 -0.04 -29.72
C SER A 74 -2.64 0.40 -29.45
N ILE A 75 -1.86 -0.41 -28.72
CA ILE A 75 -0.44 -0.14 -28.46
C ILE A 75 0.40 -0.22 -29.74
N ASP A 76 0.09 -1.15 -30.65
CA ASP A 76 0.85 -1.30 -31.88
C ASP A 76 0.52 -0.18 -32.88
N GLU A 77 -0.74 0.28 -32.94
CA GLU A 77 -1.15 1.49 -33.67
C GLU A 77 -0.44 2.76 -33.16
N LEU A 78 -0.35 2.93 -31.84
CA LEU A 78 0.38 4.04 -31.21
C LEU A 78 1.88 4.02 -31.56
N LYS A 79 2.51 2.84 -31.62
CA LYS A 79 3.91 2.73 -32.05
C LYS A 79 4.11 3.10 -33.53
N GLU A 80 3.16 2.75 -34.39
CA GLU A 80 3.21 3.13 -35.80
C GLU A 80 3.01 4.64 -35.98
N ALA A 81 2.06 5.24 -35.28
CA ALA A 81 1.85 6.69 -35.27
C ALA A 81 3.08 7.47 -34.75
N LEU A 82 3.83 6.89 -33.80
CA LEU A 82 5.10 7.46 -33.32
C LEU A 82 6.19 7.46 -34.41
N ARG A 83 6.18 6.46 -35.31
CA ARG A 83 7.15 6.32 -36.41
C ARG A 83 6.85 7.28 -37.55
N THR A 84 5.58 7.59 -37.80
CA THR A 84 5.15 8.51 -38.87
C THR A 84 5.33 9.98 -38.50
N GLY A 85 5.48 10.31 -37.21
CA GLY A 85 5.98 11.62 -36.76
C GLY A 85 4.97 12.76 -36.82
N ASP A 86 3.68 12.47 -36.67
CA ASP A 86 2.53 13.38 -36.92
C ASP A 86 2.34 14.49 -35.87
N GLY A 87 3.40 14.94 -35.19
CA GLY A 87 3.34 16.02 -34.20
C GLY A 87 2.69 15.67 -32.84
N ALA A 88 1.95 14.56 -32.75
CA ALA A 88 1.31 14.05 -31.53
C ALA A 88 2.23 13.14 -30.67
N GLN A 89 3.54 13.20 -30.90
CA GLN A 89 4.51 12.25 -30.34
C GLN A 89 4.52 12.20 -28.80
N LYS A 90 4.22 13.32 -28.12
CA LYS A 90 4.18 13.41 -26.66
C LYS A 90 2.96 12.72 -26.04
N ASP A 91 1.80 12.86 -26.67
CA ASP A 91 0.54 12.29 -26.19
C ASP A 91 0.56 10.76 -26.37
N ILE A 92 1.06 10.31 -27.53
CA ILE A 92 1.30 8.89 -27.82
C ILE A 92 2.26 8.25 -26.81
N LEU A 93 3.33 8.97 -26.41
CA LEU A 93 4.26 8.49 -25.39
C LEU A 93 3.62 8.40 -24.00
N ALA A 94 2.74 9.34 -23.63
CA ALA A 94 2.03 9.29 -22.35
C ALA A 94 1.11 8.07 -22.29
N GLU A 95 0.36 7.82 -23.36
CA GLU A 95 -0.56 6.70 -23.47
C GLU A 95 0.16 5.35 -23.49
N LEU A 96 1.29 5.25 -24.19
CA LEU A 96 2.11 4.04 -24.24
C LEU A 96 2.74 3.68 -22.88
N GLU A 97 3.14 4.69 -22.11
CA GLU A 97 3.75 4.47 -20.79
C GLU A 97 2.73 4.32 -19.66
N SER A 98 1.49 4.79 -19.86
CA SER A 98 0.42 4.75 -18.87
C SER A 98 0.23 3.37 -18.23
N PRO A 99 0.16 2.24 -18.98
CA PRO A 99 -0.01 0.91 -18.37
C PRO A 99 1.10 0.53 -17.38
N ALA A 100 2.34 0.93 -17.66
CA ALA A 100 3.47 0.65 -16.78
C ALA A 100 3.43 1.47 -15.48
N TYR A 101 2.93 2.70 -15.54
CA TYR A 101 2.68 3.50 -14.34
C TYR A 101 1.47 2.97 -13.57
N CYS A 102 0.39 2.62 -14.25
CA CYS A 102 -0.81 2.03 -13.66
C CYS A 102 -0.47 0.76 -12.87
N ALA A 103 0.23 -0.21 -13.47
CA ALA A 103 0.64 -1.43 -12.79
C ALA A 103 1.49 -1.20 -11.52
N ARG A 104 2.32 -0.14 -11.50
CA ARG A 104 3.10 0.23 -10.30
C ARG A 104 2.21 0.80 -9.20
N LEU A 105 1.26 1.66 -9.57
CA LEU A 105 0.30 2.24 -8.63
C LEU A 105 -0.61 1.15 -8.03
N GLU A 106 -1.18 0.30 -8.88
CA GLU A 106 -2.00 -0.86 -8.46
C GLU A 106 -1.21 -1.78 -7.52
N ARG A 107 0.07 -2.02 -7.78
CA ARG A 107 0.91 -2.86 -6.92
C ARG A 107 1.08 -2.25 -5.53
N LEU A 108 1.28 -0.93 -5.43
CA LEU A 108 1.38 -0.24 -4.15
C LEU A 108 0.05 -0.23 -3.40
N GLU A 109 -1.06 -0.04 -4.09
CA GLU A 109 -2.40 -0.15 -3.52
C GLU A 109 -2.66 -1.57 -2.99
N GLN A 110 -2.26 -2.60 -3.73
CA GLN A 110 -2.34 -3.99 -3.28
C GLN A 110 -1.51 -4.23 -2.00
N LEU A 111 -0.32 -3.63 -1.90
CA LEU A 111 0.50 -3.71 -0.68
C LEU A 111 -0.16 -3.01 0.50
N GLN A 112 -0.79 -1.85 0.29
CA GLN A 112 -1.56 -1.16 1.32
C GLN A 112 -2.74 -2.04 1.79
N ASN A 113 -3.49 -2.64 0.86
CA ASN A 113 -4.58 -3.56 1.20
C ASN A 113 -4.11 -4.79 1.99
N GLN A 114 -2.93 -5.33 1.65
CA GLN A 114 -2.31 -6.41 2.42
C GLN A 114 -1.93 -5.95 3.82
N LEU A 115 -1.33 -4.76 3.96
CA LEU A 115 -0.98 -4.16 5.24
C LEU A 115 -2.23 -4.00 6.12
N ASP A 116 -3.31 -3.43 5.58
CA ASP A 116 -4.58 -3.25 6.28
C ASP A 116 -5.19 -4.58 6.72
N ALA A 117 -5.12 -5.60 5.86
CA ALA A 117 -5.62 -6.93 6.17
C ALA A 117 -4.82 -7.56 7.33
N THR A 118 -3.49 -7.40 7.35
CA THR A 118 -2.66 -7.90 8.45
C THR A 118 -3.00 -7.20 9.76
N MET A 119 -3.16 -5.87 9.77
CA MET A 119 -3.52 -5.13 10.97
C MET A 119 -4.92 -5.51 11.49
N LYS A 120 -5.90 -5.70 10.61
CA LYS A 120 -7.23 -6.20 10.98
C LYS A 120 -7.17 -7.61 11.59
N ASN A 121 -6.28 -8.46 11.11
CA ASN A 121 -6.09 -9.81 11.65
C ASN A 121 -5.46 -9.77 13.04
N VAL A 122 -4.43 -8.94 13.26
CA VAL A 122 -3.84 -8.73 14.60
C VAL A 122 -4.91 -8.23 15.57
N TYR A 123 -5.65 -7.20 15.21
CA TYR A 123 -6.74 -6.68 16.05
C TYR A 123 -7.78 -7.75 16.42
N ARG A 124 -8.18 -8.61 15.48
CA ARG A 124 -9.12 -9.71 15.73
C ARG A 124 -8.54 -10.76 16.68
N GLN A 125 -7.24 -11.02 16.63
CA GLN A 125 -6.57 -11.95 17.54
C GLN A 125 -6.52 -11.38 18.96
N GLU A 126 -6.10 -10.12 19.11
CA GLU A 126 -6.08 -9.42 20.39
C GLU A 126 -7.47 -9.37 21.04
N LYS A 127 -8.51 -9.08 20.24
CA LYS A 127 -9.89 -9.07 20.74
C LYS A 127 -10.34 -10.43 21.30
N LYS A 128 -9.93 -11.54 20.67
CA LYS A 128 -10.27 -12.90 21.14
C LYS A 128 -9.53 -13.30 22.41
N ILE A 129 -8.33 -12.75 22.64
CA ILE A 129 -7.55 -13.04 23.85
C ILE A 129 -8.12 -12.25 25.03
N ASN A 130 -8.61 -11.03 24.78
CA ASN A 130 -9.16 -10.14 25.80
C ASN A 130 -10.65 -10.36 26.14
N THR A 131 -11.36 -11.23 25.41
CA THR A 131 -12.78 -11.56 25.64
C THR A 131 -12.91 -12.99 26.14
#